data_AF-A0A4P5ZGZ6-F1
#
_entry.id   AF-A0A4P5ZGZ6-F1
#
_cell.length_a   1.000
_cell.length_b   1.000
_cell.length_c   1.000
_cell.angle_alpha   90.00
_cell.angle_beta   90.00
_cell.angle_gamma   90.00
#
_symmetry.space_group_name_H-M   'P 1'
#
loop_
_entity.id
_entity.type
_entity.pdbx_description
1 polymer ?
#
loop_
_entity_poly.entity_id
_entity_poly.type
_entity_poly.pdbx_seq_one_letter_code
_entity_poly.pdbx_strand_id
1 'polypeptide(L)'
;MKASETKLQKILEGTQQYLVPLFQRFYSWERQQWENLWDDLIDLTEQETMRPHFMGSIVTMQTVSVPEGVSKYLLIDGQQRLITI
;
A
#
# COMPACT_ATOMS: atom_id res chain seq x y z
N MET A 1 12.77 12.04 -8.37
CA MET A 1 11.73 11.10 -7.88
C MET A 1 11.32 10.21 -9.04
N LYS A 2 11.10 8.91 -8.80
CA LYS A 2 10.55 7.98 -9.80
C LYS A 2 9.18 7.52 -9.30
N ALA A 3 8.17 7.58 -10.17
CA ALA A 3 6.84 7.07 -9.92
C ALA A 3 6.52 6.03 -10.99
N SER A 4 5.88 4.93 -10.59
CA SER A 4 5.46 3.88 -11.49
C SER A 4 4.17 3.27 -10.96
N GLU A 5 3.26 2.92 -11.87
CA GLU A 5 2.09 2.13 -11.53
C GLU A 5 2.52 0.69 -11.19
N THR A 6 1.87 0.09 -10.19
CA THR A 6 2.04 -1.32 -9.85
C THR A 6 0.73 -1.90 -9.36
N LYS A 7 0.60 -3.23 -9.46
CA LYS A 7 -0.55 -3.95 -8.90
C LYS A 7 -0.37 -4.13 -7.39
N LEU A 8 -1.47 -4.08 -6.66
CA LEU A 8 -1.49 -4.32 -5.21
C LEU A 8 -0.86 -5.67 -4.83
N GLN A 9 -1.08 -6.71 -5.65
CA GLN A 9 -0.45 -8.03 -5.47
C GLN A 9 1.08 -7.93 -5.30
N LYS A 10 1.77 -7.13 -6.14
CA LYS A 10 3.23 -6.99 -6.07
C LYS A 10 3.72 -6.35 -4.76
N ILE A 11 2.85 -5.61 -4.10
CA ILE A 11 3.14 -4.98 -2.81
C ILE A 11 2.95 -6.00 -1.68
N LEU A 12 1.97 -6.89 -1.78
CA LEU A 12 1.57 -7.82 -0.72
C LEU A 12 2.12 -9.25 -0.85
N GLU A 13 2.70 -9.62 -2.00
CA GLU A 13 3.18 -10.98 -2.31
C GLU A 13 4.44 -11.42 -1.54
N GLY A 14 4.95 -10.60 -0.62
CA GLY A 14 6.07 -10.95 0.27
C GLY A 14 7.47 -10.89 -0.37
N THR A 15 7.58 -10.45 -1.62
CA THR A 15 8.85 -10.23 -2.33
C THR A 15 9.54 -8.91 -1.95
N GLN A 16 8.87 -8.07 -1.15
CA GLN A 16 9.34 -6.78 -0.67
C GLN A 16 8.95 -6.59 0.80
N GLN A 17 9.76 -5.83 1.54
CA GLN A 17 9.48 -5.42 2.92
C GLN A 17 9.32 -3.91 3.00
N TYR A 18 8.21 -3.45 3.58
CA TYR A 18 7.94 -2.04 3.83
C TYR A 18 8.17 -1.72 5.30
N LEU A 19 9.11 -0.83 5.57
CA LEU A 19 9.51 -0.43 6.91
C LEU A 19 8.81 0.88 7.28
N VAL A 20 8.05 0.89 8.37
CA VAL A 20 7.45 2.10 8.92
C VAL A 20 8.47 2.79 9.84
N PRO A 21 8.93 4.02 9.54
CA PRO A 21 9.85 4.74 10.42
C PRO A 21 9.23 5.09 11.78
N LEU A 22 10.06 5.15 12.82
CA LEU A 22 9.63 5.47 14.19
C LEU A 22 9.00 6.87 14.34
N PHE A 23 9.32 7.80 13.45
CA PHE A 23 8.79 9.16 13.45
C PHE A 23 7.44 9.30 12.73
N GLN A 24 6.91 8.22 12.15
CA GLN A 24 5.57 8.24 11.58
C GLN A 24 4.49 8.25 12.66
N ARG A 25 3.33 8.81 12.32
CA ARG A 25 2.16 8.77 13.20
C ARG A 25 1.62 7.35 13.36
N PHE A 26 0.97 7.10 14.49
CA PHE A 26 0.23 5.86 14.74
C PHE A 26 -0.90 5.68 13.74
N TYR A 27 -1.42 4.45 13.68
CA TYR A 27 -2.62 4.17 12.92
C TYR A 27 -3.78 5.04 13.43
N SER A 28 -4.46 5.73 12.51
CA SER A 28 -5.45 6.75 12.84
C SER A 28 -6.66 6.74 11.91
N TRP A 29 -6.78 5.74 11.03
CA TRP A 29 -8.03 5.51 10.33
C TRP A 29 -9.08 5.03 11.33
N GLU A 30 -10.25 5.65 11.23
CA GLU A 30 -11.44 5.32 11.98
C GLU A 30 -12.45 4.64 11.05
N ARG A 31 -13.62 4.33 11.59
CA ARG A 31 -14.66 3.58 10.90
C ARG A 31 -15.04 4.18 9.54
N GLN A 32 -15.14 5.51 9.44
CA GLN A 32 -15.51 6.17 8.18
C GLN A 32 -14.50 5.88 7.06
N GLN A 33 -13.20 5.85 7.35
CA GLN A 33 -12.20 5.54 6.33
C GLN A 33 -12.23 4.07 5.93
N TRP A 34 -12.55 3.17 6.87
CA TRP A 34 -12.70 1.74 6.56
C TRP A 34 -13.95 1.47 5.71
N GLU A 35 -15.06 2.13 6.02
CA GLU A 35 -16.30 2.04 5.25
C GLU A 35 -16.06 2.51 3.82
N ASN A 36 -15.41 3.66 3.63
CA ASN A 36 -15.05 4.12 2.28
C ASN A 36 -14.17 3.11 1.51
N LEU A 37 -13.13 2.55 2.16
CA LEU A 37 -12.30 1.52 1.53
C LEU A 37 -13.11 0.26 1.18
N TRP A 38 -14.01 -0.14 2.08
CA TRP A 38 -14.83 -1.33 1.90
C TRP A 38 -15.83 -1.16 0.76
N ASP A 39 -16.52 -0.02 0.71
CA ASP A 39 -17.48 0.31 -0.34
C ASP A 39 -16.78 0.36 -1.70
N ASP A 40 -15.59 0.97 -1.79
CA ASP A 40 -14.76 0.95 -3.01
C ASP A 40 -14.42 -0.47 -3.48
N LEU A 41 -14.20 -1.42 -2.54
CA LEU A 41 -13.92 -2.82 -2.87
C LEU A 41 -15.17 -3.57 -3.31
N ILE A 42 -16.30 -3.38 -2.63
CA ILE A 42 -17.59 -3.98 -3.00
C ILE A 42 -17.99 -3.54 -4.40
N ASP A 43 -17.90 -2.24 -4.69
CA ASP A 43 -18.20 -1.66 -5.99
C ASP A 43 -17.39 -2.30 -7.12
N LEU A 44 -16.16 -2.77 -6.86
CA LEU A 44 -15.34 -3.46 -7.85
C LEU A 44 -15.76 -4.91 -8.08
N THR A 45 -16.32 -5.56 -7.05
CA THR A 45 -16.78 -6.94 -7.15
C THR A 45 -18.16 -7.07 -7.80
N GLU A 46 -19.01 -6.04 -7.67
CA GLU A 46 -20.37 -6.04 -8.20
C GLU A 46 -20.45 -5.63 -9.68
N GLN A 47 -19.36 -5.15 -10.27
CA GLN A 47 -19.31 -4.78 -11.68
C GLN A 47 -19.18 -6.00 -12.60
N GLU A 48 -20.06 -6.07 -13.60
CA GLU A 48 -20.03 -7.12 -14.63
C GLU A 48 -18.72 -7.15 -15.43
N THR A 49 -18.02 -6.01 -15.51
CA THR A 49 -16.72 -5.88 -16.17
C THR A 49 -15.64 -5.51 -15.17
N MET A 50 -14.58 -6.33 -15.10
CA MET A 50 -13.42 -6.02 -14.27
C MET A 50 -12.70 -4.77 -14.80
N ARG A 51 -12.72 -3.70 -14.00
CA ARG A 51 -11.95 -2.47 -14.28
C ARG A 51 -10.80 -2.30 -13.29
N PRO A 52 -9.65 -1.73 -13.70
CA PRO A 52 -8.63 -1.29 -12.77
C PRO A 52 -9.20 -0.24 -11.79
N HIS A 53 -8.82 -0.35 -10.51
CA HIS A 53 -9.12 0.65 -9.50
C HIS A 53 -7.84 1.26 -8.96
N PHE A 54 -7.83 2.58 -8.83
CA PHE A 54 -6.71 3.28 -8.25
C PHE A 54 -6.81 3.28 -6.72
N MET A 55 -6.10 2.34 -6.08
CA MET A 55 -5.99 2.23 -4.62
C MET A 55 -5.16 3.38 -3.99
N GLY A 56 -4.82 4.43 -4.74
CA GLY A 56 -4.01 5.55 -4.29
C GLY A 56 -2.50 5.29 -4.29
N SER A 57 -1.74 6.38 -4.10
CA SER A 57 -0.27 6.34 -4.12
C SER A 57 0.32 5.91 -2.78
N ILE A 58 1.48 5.25 -2.85
CA ILE A 58 2.41 5.09 -1.72
C ILE A 58 3.74 5.76 -2.08
N VAL A 59 4.41 6.35 -1.10
CA VAL A 59 5.74 6.94 -1.30
C VAL A 59 6.73 6.13 -0.50
N THR A 60 7.76 5.63 -1.17
CA THR A 60 8.79 4.83 -0.53
C THR A 60 10.19 5.29 -0.89
N MET A 61 11.16 4.92 -0.06
CA MET A 61 12.58 5.08 -0.32
C MET A 61 13.25 3.72 -0.16
N GLN A 62 13.93 3.27 -1.21
CA GLN A 62 14.69 2.03 -1.16
C GLN A 62 15.80 2.17 -0.10
N THR A 63 15.87 1.22 0.83
CA THR A 63 16.99 1.17 1.79
C THR A 63 18.17 0.42 1.18
N VAL A 64 19.33 0.47 1.83
CA VAL A 64 20.49 -0.33 1.39
C VAL A 64 20.09 -1.80 1.34
N SER A 65 20.11 -2.38 0.14
CA SER A 65 19.79 -3.78 -0.10
C SER A 65 20.94 -4.65 0.40
N VAL A 66 20.64 -5.67 1.18
CA VAL A 66 21.60 -6.74 1.46
C VAL A 66 21.74 -7.61 0.20
N PRO A 67 22.96 -8.11 -0.13
CA PRO A 67 23.21 -8.95 -1.30
C PRO A 67 22.35 -10.23 -1.33
N GLU A 68 21.99 -10.73 -0.15
CA GLU A 68 21.07 -11.84 0.05
C GLU A 68 19.92 -11.37 0.95
N GLY A 69 18.67 -11.48 0.47
CA GLY A 69 17.48 -11.13 1.25
C GLY A 69 16.39 -10.41 0.46
N VAL A 70 15.31 -10.07 1.16
CA VAL A 70 14.16 -9.35 0.60
C VAL A 70 14.48 -7.85 0.51
N SER A 71 14.15 -7.22 -0.62
CA SER A 71 14.31 -5.77 -0.81
C SER A 71 13.49 -4.99 0.21
N LYS A 72 14.14 -4.04 0.89
CA LYS A 72 13.53 -3.22 1.93
C LYS A 72 13.28 -1.80 1.44
N TYR A 73 12.11 -1.27 1.78
CA TYR A 73 11.64 0.05 1.40
C TYR A 73 11.12 0.79 2.64
N LEU A 74 11.67 1.96 2.93
CA LEU A 74 11.12 2.83 3.96
C LEU A 74 9.82 3.46 3.45
N LEU A 75 8.74 3.35 4.21
CA LEU A 75 7.44 3.92 3.88
C LEU A 75 7.36 5.37 4.35
N ILE A 76 7.28 6.29 3.39
CA ILE A 76 7.23 7.75 3.63
C ILE A 76 5.78 8.22 3.70
N ASP A 77 4.92 7.71 2.82
CA ASP A 77 3.49 8.03 2.78
C ASP A 77 2.66 6.83 2.30
N GLY A 78 1.37 6.83 2.63
CA GLY A 78 0.43 5.73 2.35
C GLY A 78 0.34 4.67 3.45
N GLN A 79 0.98 4.91 4.61
CA GLN A 79 1.03 3.98 5.74
C GLN A 79 -0.35 3.48 6.20
N GLN A 80 -1.31 4.39 6.41
CA GLN A 80 -2.61 4.03 6.97
C GLN A 80 -3.31 3.01 6.07
N ARG A 81 -3.37 3.30 4.76
CA ARG A 81 -3.95 2.41 3.77
C ARG A 81 -3.23 1.08 3.69
N LEU A 82 -1.90 1.09 3.63
CA LEU A 82 -1.12 -0.14 3.50
C LEU A 82 -1.21 -1.04 4.74
N ILE A 83 -1.40 -0.47 5.95
CA ILE A 83 -1.60 -1.25 7.18
C ILE A 83 -3.01 -1.86 7.22
N THR A 84 -4.00 -1.21 6.63
CA THR A 84 -5.40 -1.70 6.62
C THR A 84 -5.61 -2.88 5.68
N ILE A 85 -4.90 -2.90 4.54
CA ILE A 85 -5.02 -3.93 3.49
C ILE A 85 -4.20 -5.16 3.88
#